data_AF-I6QZ23-F1
#
_entry.id   AF-I6QZ23-F1
#
_cell.length_a   1.000
_cell.length_b   1.000
_cell.length_c   1.000
_cell.angle_alpha   90.00
_cell.angle_beta   90.00
_cell.angle_gamma   90.00
#
_symmetry.space_group_name_H-M   'P 1'
#
loop_
_entity.id
_entity.type
_entity.pdbx_description
1 polymer ?
#
loop_
_entity_poly.entity_id
_entity_poly.type
_entity_poly.pdbx_seq_one_letter_code
_entity_poly.pdbx_strand_id
1 'polypeptide(L)'
;NTYRPLCTYMVSQTEINERMRAILTDWLIEVHYRLMLMPETLYLTVYIIDQYLSLENVPRKELQLVGISAMLIACKYEETWAPLVKDFLVISDNSFSRQQVLSTEKSILNKLQWNLTVPTIYMFILRCLKAALGDKELEHTTFFYAELALVQYSMLFYAPSV
;
A
#
# COMPACT_ATOMS: atom_id res chain seq x y z
N ASN A 1 15.90 1.99 -14.07
CA ASN A 1 15.21 2.43 -12.84
C ASN A 1 13.72 2.11 -12.92
N THR A 2 13.36 0.83 -13.05
CA THR A 2 12.07 0.36 -13.58
C THR A 2 11.03 0.00 -12.50
N TYR A 3 11.32 0.30 -11.23
CA TYR A 3 10.61 -0.30 -10.08
C TYR A 3 10.09 0.74 -9.07
N ARG A 4 10.00 2.02 -9.45
CA ARG A 4 9.47 3.08 -8.60
C ARG A 4 8.22 3.65 -9.25
N PRO A 5 7.13 3.89 -8.50
CA PRO A 5 5.98 4.59 -9.02
C PRO A 5 6.40 5.96 -9.57
N LEU A 6 5.86 6.32 -10.72
CA LEU A 6 6.11 7.64 -11.28
C LEU A 6 5.49 8.69 -10.33
N CYS A 7 6.32 9.53 -9.70
CA CYS A 7 5.88 10.57 -8.75
C CYS A 7 4.89 11.61 -9.32
N THR A 8 4.60 11.55 -10.62
CA THR A 8 3.62 12.39 -11.33
C THR A 8 2.48 11.58 -11.96
N TYR A 9 2.33 10.30 -11.61
CA TYR A 9 1.30 9.45 -12.22
C TYR A 9 -0.12 9.98 -12.03
N MET A 10 -0.39 10.84 -11.05
CA MET A 10 -1.73 11.37 -10.85
C MET A 10 -2.20 12.21 -12.04
N VAL A 11 -1.28 12.76 -12.84
CA VAL A 11 -1.60 13.51 -14.06
C VAL A 11 -2.24 12.63 -15.14
N SER A 12 -1.99 11.32 -15.14
CA SER A 12 -2.61 10.38 -16.10
C SER A 12 -3.94 9.80 -15.62
N GLN A 13 -4.31 10.00 -14.34
CA GLN A 13 -5.59 9.57 -13.78
C GLN A 13 -6.70 10.56 -14.18
N THR A 14 -7.85 10.05 -14.62
CA THR A 14 -8.97 10.90 -15.10
C THR A 14 -10.06 11.10 -14.06
N GLU A 15 -10.26 10.15 -13.14
CA GLU A 15 -11.32 10.21 -12.11
C GLU A 15 -10.80 10.27 -10.68
N ILE A 16 -9.50 10.01 -10.48
CA ILE A 16 -8.84 9.97 -9.17
C ILE A 16 -7.90 11.17 -9.05
N ASN A 17 -7.75 11.68 -7.83
CA ASN A 17 -6.78 12.70 -7.49
C ASN A 17 -6.00 12.32 -6.22
N GLU A 18 -4.98 13.12 -5.89
CA GLU A 18 -4.10 12.91 -4.74
C GLU A 18 -4.86 12.79 -3.42
N ARG A 19 -5.90 13.61 -3.24
CA ARG A 19 -6.75 13.58 -2.03
C ARG A 19 -7.48 12.25 -1.90
N MET A 20 -8.00 11.69 -2.98
CA MET A 20 -8.69 10.40 -2.95
C MET A 20 -7.74 9.25 -2.63
N ARG A 21 -6.51 9.30 -3.16
CA ARG A 21 -5.45 8.34 -2.81
C ARG A 21 -5.05 8.47 -1.34
N ALA A 22 -4.93 9.70 -0.81
CA ALA A 22 -4.66 9.92 0.61
C ALA A 22 -5.78 9.34 1.51
N ILE A 23 -7.06 9.57 1.16
CA ILE A 23 -8.21 9.00 1.89
C ILE A 23 -8.17 7.47 1.86
N LEU A 24 -7.85 6.85 0.71
CA LEU A 24 -7.70 5.40 0.62
C LEU A 24 -6.57 4.89 1.53
N THR A 25 -5.40 5.52 1.48
CA THR A 25 -4.24 5.09 2.27
C THR A 25 -4.49 5.22 3.76
N ASP A 26 -5.09 6.32 4.21
CA ASP A 26 -5.49 6.55 5.59
C ASP A 26 -6.45 5.45 6.09
N TRP A 27 -7.47 5.14 5.29
CA TRP A 27 -8.38 4.03 5.60
C TRP A 27 -7.66 2.66 5.63
N LEU A 28 -6.71 2.41 4.72
CA LEU A 28 -5.94 1.17 4.73
C LEU A 28 -5.01 1.05 5.95
N ILE A 29 -4.51 2.16 6.49
CA ILE A 29 -3.78 2.17 7.76
C ILE A 29 -4.70 1.68 8.89
N GLU A 30 -5.94 2.16 8.96
CA GLU A 30 -6.91 1.63 9.92
C GLU A 30 -7.19 0.13 9.72
N VAL A 31 -7.34 -0.32 8.48
CA VAL A 31 -7.57 -1.75 8.16
C VAL A 31 -6.39 -2.60 8.60
N HIS A 32 -5.16 -2.14 8.34
CA HIS A 32 -3.92 -2.78 8.76
C HIS A 32 -3.89 -3.00 10.28
N TYR A 33 -4.22 -1.96 11.07
CA TYR A 33 -4.30 -2.08 12.53
C TYR A 33 -5.42 -3.00 13.00
N ARG A 34 -6.62 -2.92 12.39
CA ARG A 34 -7.77 -3.78 12.74
C ARG A 34 -7.49 -5.26 12.48
N LEU A 35 -6.73 -5.57 11.44
CA LEU A 35 -6.33 -6.93 11.06
C LEU A 35 -5.04 -7.39 11.76
N MET A 36 -4.40 -6.52 12.56
CA MET A 36 -3.14 -6.79 13.24
C MET A 36 -2.03 -7.29 12.29
N LEU A 37 -1.93 -6.69 11.11
CA LEU A 37 -0.96 -7.07 10.10
C LEU A 37 0.44 -6.57 10.46
N MET A 38 1.46 -7.18 9.88
CA MET A 38 2.85 -6.74 9.98
C MET A 38 3.05 -5.40 9.26
N PRO A 39 3.90 -4.49 9.76
CA PRO A 39 4.17 -3.22 9.08
C PRO A 39 4.60 -3.41 7.62
N GLU A 40 5.46 -4.40 7.34
CA GLU A 40 5.91 -4.79 6.00
C GLU A 40 4.74 -4.87 5.00
N THR A 41 3.63 -5.48 5.44
CA THR A 41 2.39 -5.63 4.67
C THR A 41 1.78 -4.28 4.29
N LEU A 42 1.72 -3.31 5.21
CA LEU A 42 1.20 -1.97 4.94
C LEU A 42 2.07 -1.23 3.92
N TYR A 43 3.38 -1.21 4.12
CA TYR A 43 4.29 -0.50 3.22
C TYR A 43 4.30 -1.12 1.82
N LEU A 44 4.25 -2.45 1.71
CA LEU A 44 4.12 -3.15 0.44
C LEU A 44 2.76 -2.86 -0.22
N THR A 45 1.67 -2.81 0.56
CA THR A 45 0.33 -2.46 0.06
C THR A 45 0.35 -1.10 -0.65
N VAL A 46 0.89 -0.08 0.02
CA VAL A 46 0.93 1.28 -0.55
C VAL A 46 1.80 1.33 -1.81
N TYR A 47 2.96 0.64 -1.80
CA TYR A 47 3.77 0.48 -3.01
C TYR A 47 2.98 -0.13 -4.18
N ILE A 48 2.26 -1.24 -3.93
CA ILE A 48 1.48 -1.92 -4.97
C ILE A 48 0.41 -0.99 -5.55
N ILE A 49 -0.29 -0.23 -4.70
CA ILE A 49 -1.31 0.75 -5.12
C ILE A 49 -0.69 1.81 -6.02
N ASP A 50 0.35 2.49 -5.56
CA ASP A 50 0.99 3.58 -6.31
C ASP A 50 1.58 3.08 -7.63
N GLN A 51 2.19 1.89 -7.63
CA GLN A 51 2.72 1.28 -8.84
C GLN A 51 1.61 0.91 -9.83
N TYR A 52 0.50 0.32 -9.36
CA TYR A 52 -0.62 -0.03 -10.22
C TYR A 52 -1.29 1.21 -10.82
N LEU A 53 -1.54 2.24 -10.01
CA LEU A 53 -2.09 3.52 -10.48
C LEU A 53 -1.13 4.26 -11.43
N SER A 54 0.17 3.95 -11.40
CA SER A 54 1.10 4.47 -12.40
C SER A 54 1.02 3.80 -13.77
N LEU A 55 0.40 2.62 -13.84
CA LEU A 55 0.32 1.78 -15.04
C LEU A 55 -1.10 1.63 -15.59
N GLU A 56 -2.12 1.90 -14.77
CA GLU A 56 -3.52 1.71 -15.11
C GLU A 56 -4.36 2.92 -14.67
N ASN A 57 -5.24 3.40 -15.54
CA ASN A 57 -6.24 4.41 -15.17
C ASN A 57 -7.41 3.72 -14.47
N VAL A 58 -7.72 4.14 -13.25
CA VAL A 58 -8.69 3.47 -12.40
C VAL A 58 -9.92 4.38 -12.21
N PRO A 59 -11.14 3.87 -12.46
CA PRO A 59 -12.36 4.60 -12.15
C PRO A 59 -12.47 4.88 -10.65
N ARG A 60 -13.05 6.01 -10.27
CA ARG A 60 -13.21 6.39 -8.85
C ARG A 60 -13.87 5.30 -8.01
N LYS A 61 -14.88 4.64 -8.57
CA LYS A 61 -15.66 3.58 -7.89
C LYS A 61 -14.86 2.31 -7.61
N GLU A 62 -13.73 2.11 -8.28
CA GLU A 62 -12.89 0.90 -8.17
C GLU A 62 -11.65 1.13 -7.31
N LEU A 63 -11.39 2.37 -6.88
CA LEU A 63 -10.20 2.71 -6.09
C LEU A 63 -10.11 1.92 -4.78
N GLN A 64 -11.22 1.77 -4.05
CA GLN A 64 -11.24 0.95 -2.83
C GLN A 64 -11.01 -0.54 -3.13
N LEU A 65 -11.55 -1.04 -4.25
CA LEU A 65 -11.34 -2.42 -4.70
C LEU A 65 -9.86 -2.69 -5.01
N VAL A 66 -9.18 -1.74 -5.65
CA VAL A 66 -7.72 -1.79 -5.85
C VAL A 66 -7.00 -1.83 -4.51
N GLY A 67 -7.38 -0.97 -3.55
CA GLY A 67 -6.77 -0.92 -2.23
C GLY A 67 -6.83 -2.25 -1.47
N ILE A 68 -8.03 -2.84 -1.34
CA ILE A 68 -8.19 -4.12 -0.63
C ILE A 68 -7.51 -5.27 -1.38
N SER A 69 -7.50 -5.24 -2.72
CA SER A 69 -6.84 -6.27 -3.52
C SER A 69 -5.32 -6.18 -3.41
N ALA A 70 -4.77 -4.97 -3.38
CA ALA A 70 -3.35 -4.74 -3.13
C ALA A 70 -2.94 -5.21 -1.73
N MET A 71 -3.75 -4.94 -0.71
CA MET A 71 -3.48 -5.42 0.65
C MET A 71 -3.59 -6.94 0.75
N LEU A 72 -4.56 -7.56 0.09
CA LEU A 72 -4.64 -9.02 0.01
C LEU A 72 -3.39 -9.64 -0.62
N ILE A 73 -2.85 -9.02 -1.68
CA ILE A 73 -1.58 -9.45 -2.30
C ILE A 73 -0.44 -9.33 -1.29
N ALA A 74 -0.30 -8.18 -0.63
CA ALA A 74 0.75 -7.94 0.37
C ALA A 74 0.65 -8.92 1.54
N CYS A 75 -0.56 -9.20 2.05
CA CYS A 75 -0.76 -10.18 3.11
C CYS A 75 -0.28 -11.56 2.70
N LYS A 76 -0.62 -12.02 1.49
CA LYS A 76 -0.16 -13.32 0.99
C LYS A 76 1.36 -13.40 0.78
N TYR A 77 2.02 -12.25 0.71
CA TYR A 77 3.45 -12.16 0.49
C TYR A 77 4.25 -12.08 1.80
N GLU A 78 3.80 -11.25 2.75
CA GLU A 78 4.53 -10.93 3.99
C GLU A 78 4.01 -11.71 5.22
N GLU A 79 2.72 -12.07 5.27
CA GLU A 79 2.13 -12.70 6.46
C GLU A 79 2.35 -14.20 6.47
N THR A 80 2.65 -14.74 7.65
CA THR A 80 2.63 -16.21 7.85
C THR A 80 1.20 -16.77 7.72
N TRP A 81 0.22 -16.00 8.19
CA TRP A 81 -1.20 -16.34 8.16
C TRP A 81 -2.01 -15.20 7.56
N ALA A 82 -2.03 -15.14 6.23
CA ALA A 82 -2.77 -14.11 5.50
C ALA A 82 -4.29 -14.22 5.75
N PRO A 83 -4.99 -13.07 5.97
CA PRO A 83 -6.45 -13.05 5.99
C PRO A 83 -7.06 -13.58 4.70
N LEU A 84 -8.27 -14.12 4.80
CA LEU A 84 -9.01 -14.66 3.67
C LEU A 84 -9.73 -13.53 2.91
N VAL A 85 -10.05 -13.78 1.64
CA VAL A 85 -10.82 -12.82 0.82
C VAL A 85 -12.11 -12.37 1.53
N LYS A 86 -12.78 -13.28 2.24
CA LYS A 86 -14.02 -12.97 2.99
C LYS A 86 -13.81 -11.87 4.03
N ASP A 87 -12.63 -11.80 4.64
CA ASP A 87 -12.34 -10.84 5.71
C ASP A 87 -12.25 -9.42 5.11
N PHE A 88 -11.63 -9.30 3.93
CA PHE A 88 -11.63 -8.06 3.15
C PHE A 88 -13.02 -7.67 2.63
N LEU A 89 -13.85 -8.64 2.24
CA LEU A 89 -15.24 -8.35 1.85
C LEU A 89 -16.02 -7.73 3.00
N VAL A 90 -15.93 -8.31 4.19
CA VAL A 90 -16.59 -7.79 5.40
C VAL A 90 -16.11 -6.39 5.75
N ILE A 91 -14.79 -6.14 5.70
CA ILE A 91 -14.21 -4.81 5.99
C ILE A 91 -14.63 -3.75 4.97
N SER A 92 -14.92 -4.15 3.73
CA SER A 92 -15.45 -3.26 2.68
C SER A 92 -16.98 -3.14 2.69
N ASP A 93 -17.65 -3.50 3.79
CA ASP A 93 -19.11 -3.54 3.93
C ASP A 93 -19.81 -4.37 2.82
N ASN A 94 -19.13 -5.40 2.32
CA ASN A 94 -19.57 -6.22 1.19
C ASN A 94 -19.89 -5.41 -0.09
N SER A 95 -19.23 -4.27 -0.27
CA SER A 95 -19.37 -3.43 -1.47
C SER A 95 -18.89 -4.13 -2.75
N PHE A 96 -18.12 -5.22 -2.62
CA PHE A 96 -17.56 -5.98 -3.72
C PHE A 96 -17.87 -7.47 -3.59
N SER A 97 -17.86 -8.16 -4.74
CA SER A 97 -17.92 -9.61 -4.79
C SER A 97 -16.53 -10.24 -4.69
N ARG A 98 -16.47 -11.51 -4.26
CA ARG A 98 -15.23 -12.31 -4.27
C ARG A 98 -14.57 -12.32 -5.65
N GLN A 99 -15.37 -12.44 -6.71
CA GLN A 99 -14.89 -12.47 -8.09
C GLN A 99 -14.21 -11.16 -8.49
N GLN A 100 -14.77 -10.01 -8.08
CA GLN A 100 -14.16 -8.70 -8.34
C GLN A 100 -12.81 -8.54 -7.65
N VAL A 101 -12.68 -8.99 -6.40
CA VAL A 101 -11.39 -8.94 -5.68
C VAL A 101 -10.36 -9.82 -6.38
N LEU A 102 -10.72 -11.06 -6.72
CA LEU A 102 -9.80 -11.99 -7.39
C LEU A 102 -9.42 -11.54 -8.81
N SER A 103 -10.34 -10.92 -9.56
CA SER A 103 -10.03 -10.37 -10.88
C SER A 103 -9.09 -9.17 -10.78
N THR A 104 -9.31 -8.30 -9.80
CA THR A 104 -8.48 -7.11 -9.57
C THR A 104 -7.09 -7.51 -9.11
N GLU A 105 -6.99 -8.46 -8.17
CA GLU A 105 -5.72 -9.06 -7.76
C GLU A 105 -4.92 -9.58 -8.96
N LYS A 106 -5.56 -10.35 -9.85
CA LYS A 106 -4.91 -10.87 -11.05
C LYS A 106 -4.45 -9.74 -11.98
N SER A 107 -5.27 -8.69 -12.14
CA SER A 107 -4.91 -7.51 -12.93
C SER A 107 -3.66 -6.82 -12.39
N ILE A 108 -3.64 -6.56 -11.08
CA ILE A 108 -2.51 -5.93 -10.37
C ILE A 108 -1.24 -6.75 -10.59
N LEU A 109 -1.27 -8.06 -10.28
CA LEU A 109 -0.10 -8.93 -10.41
C LEU A 109 0.45 -8.97 -11.85
N ASN A 110 -0.44 -9.02 -12.84
CA ASN A 110 -0.03 -8.99 -14.25
C ASN A 110 0.60 -7.66 -14.66
N LYS A 111 0.04 -6.53 -14.22
CA LYS A 111 0.61 -5.19 -14.51
C LYS A 111 1.96 -4.98 -13.84
N LEU A 112 2.13 -5.50 -12.63
CA LEU A 112 3.39 -5.47 -11.88
C LEU A 112 4.38 -6.56 -12.33
N GLN A 113 4.02 -7.38 -13.32
CA GLN A 113 4.84 -8.50 -13.80
C GLN A 113 5.28 -9.43 -12.67
N TRP A 114 4.42 -9.61 -11.66
CA TRP A 114 4.67 -10.44 -10.48
C TRP A 114 5.90 -10.03 -9.66
N ASN A 115 6.43 -8.82 -9.85
CA ASN A 115 7.57 -8.32 -9.10
C ASN A 115 7.11 -7.58 -7.84
N LEU A 116 7.11 -8.31 -6.71
CA LEU A 116 6.74 -7.81 -5.39
C LEU A 116 7.94 -7.63 -4.45
N THR A 117 9.11 -8.17 -4.79
CA THR A 117 10.34 -8.01 -4.01
C THR A 117 10.96 -6.65 -4.26
N VAL A 118 10.51 -5.65 -3.50
CA VAL A 118 10.96 -4.27 -3.64
C VAL A 118 11.41 -3.67 -2.31
N PRO A 119 12.36 -2.73 -2.34
CA PRO A 119 12.76 -2.04 -1.13
C PRO A 119 11.69 -1.02 -0.72
N THR A 120 11.04 -1.25 0.43
CA THR A 120 10.10 -0.31 1.04
C THR A 120 10.80 0.59 2.07
N ILE A 121 10.16 1.70 2.43
CA ILE A 121 10.69 2.66 3.42
C ILE A 121 10.97 1.98 4.76
N TYR A 122 10.09 1.04 5.15
CA TYR A 122 10.18 0.26 6.38
C TYR A 122 11.57 -0.39 6.60
N MET A 123 12.13 -1.01 5.57
CA MET A 123 13.44 -1.70 5.67
C MET A 123 14.58 -0.72 6.00
N PHE A 124 14.50 0.51 5.49
CA PHE A 124 15.48 1.56 5.79
C PHE A 124 15.28 2.15 7.17
N ILE A 125 14.03 2.34 7.61
CA ILE A 125 13.70 2.77 8.98
C ILE A 125 14.32 1.82 10.00
N LEU A 126 14.10 0.51 9.86
CA LEU A 126 14.67 -0.49 10.78
C LEU A 126 16.19 -0.42 10.84
N ARG A 127 16.84 -0.27 9.69
CA ARG A 127 18.30 -0.13 9.61
C ARG A 127 18.78 1.13 10.33
N CYS A 128 18.11 2.26 10.13
CA CYS A 128 18.45 3.53 10.76
C CYS A 128 18.22 3.51 12.27
N LEU A 129 17.08 2.99 12.74
CA LEU A 129 16.77 2.83 14.16
C LEU A 129 17.80 1.94 14.87
N LYS A 130 18.18 0.82 14.24
CA LYS A 130 19.22 -0.06 14.77
C LYS A 130 20.58 0.64 14.86
N ALA A 131 20.95 1.44 13.86
CA ALA A 131 22.20 2.19 13.86
C ALA A 131 22.21 3.33 14.88
N ALA A 132 21.06 3.96 15.12
CA ALA A 132 20.88 5.02 16.09
C ALA A 132 20.80 4.53 17.54
N LEU A 133 20.74 3.21 17.78
CA LEU A 133 20.42 2.62 19.08
C LEU A 133 19.13 3.20 19.66
N GLY A 134 18.12 3.35 18.80
CA GLY A 134 16.86 4.01 19.14
C GLY A 134 16.13 3.31 20.29
N ASP A 135 15.54 4.11 21.16
CA ASP A 135 14.60 3.62 22.17
C ASP A 135 13.18 3.50 21.58
N LYS A 136 12.24 3.00 22.40
CA LYS A 136 10.85 2.81 21.98
C LYS A 136 10.15 4.12 21.60
N GLU A 137 10.52 5.23 22.23
CA GLU A 137 9.91 6.53 21.94
C GLU A 137 10.32 7.01 20.54
N LEU A 138 11.61 6.90 20.21
CA LEU A 138 12.11 7.20 18.88
C LEU A 138 11.51 6.27 17.81
N GLU A 139 11.38 4.97 18.12
CA GLU A 139 10.76 3.99 17.23
C GLU A 139 9.31 4.36 16.90
N HIS A 140 8.47 4.58 17.91
CA HIS A 140 7.07 4.96 17.70
C HIS A 140 6.93 6.29 16.94
N THR A 141 7.75 7.28 17.29
CA THR A 141 7.75 8.59 16.62
C THR A 141 8.14 8.46 15.15
N THR A 142 9.12 7.61 14.85
CA THR A 142 9.59 7.37 13.49
C THR A 142 8.50 6.71 12.65
N PHE A 143 7.84 5.66 13.18
CA PHE A 143 6.75 5.00 12.47
C PHE A 143 5.53 5.89 12.27
N PHE A 144 5.21 6.75 13.25
CA PHE A 144 4.17 7.77 13.10
C PHE A 144 4.43 8.70 11.91
N TYR A 145 5.65 9.25 11.79
CA TYR A 145 6.00 10.11 10.64
C TYR A 145 6.05 9.34 9.32
N ALA A 146 6.48 8.08 9.35
CA ALA A 146 6.53 7.23 8.18
C ALA A 146 5.13 6.91 7.64
N GLU A 147 4.17 6.62 8.51
CA GLU A 147 2.75 6.44 8.14
C GLU A 147 2.14 7.74 7.59
N LEU A 148 2.44 8.88 8.21
CA LEU A 148 2.03 10.18 7.67
C LEU A 148 2.62 10.42 6.28
N ALA A 149 3.88 10.02 6.06
CA ALA A 149 4.52 10.12 4.75
C ALA A 149 3.87 9.19 3.71
N LEU A 150 3.41 8.00 4.12
CA LEU A 150 2.65 7.11 3.23
C LEU A 150 1.39 7.78 2.70
N VAL A 151 0.69 8.61 3.49
CA VAL A 151 -0.55 9.30 3.09
C VAL A 151 -0.28 10.44 2.09
N GLN A 152 0.88 11.10 2.20
CA GLN A 152 1.22 12.28 1.40
C GLN A 152 1.75 11.89 0.01
N TYR A 153 1.01 12.23 -1.05
CA TYR A 153 1.42 11.94 -2.44
C TYR A 153 2.79 12.54 -2.80
N SER A 154 3.09 13.74 -2.30
CA SER A 154 4.38 14.42 -2.52
C SER A 154 5.58 13.65 -1.97
N MET A 155 5.37 12.68 -1.07
CA MET A 155 6.49 11.86 -0.56
C MET A 155 6.99 10.86 -1.59
N LEU A 156 6.22 10.56 -2.64
CA LEU A 156 6.67 9.75 -3.76
C LEU A 156 7.84 10.37 -4.53
N PHE A 157 8.16 11.66 -4.34
CA PHE A 157 9.36 12.31 -4.90
C PHE A 157 10.66 11.86 -4.22
N TYR A 158 10.60 11.30 -3.01
CA TYR A 158 11.76 10.78 -2.28
C TYR A 158 11.92 9.27 -2.44
N ALA A 159 13.18 8.83 -2.60
CA ALA A 159 13.47 7.41 -2.67
C ALA A 159 13.21 6.77 -1.29
N PRO A 160 12.85 5.47 -1.20
CA PRO A 160 12.53 4.85 0.09
C PRO A 160 13.61 4.95 1.18
N SER A 161 14.85 5.23 0.80
CA SER A 161 16.00 5.39 1.70
C SER A 161 16.24 6.82 2.20
N VAL A 162 15.51 7.81 1.69
CA VAL A 162 15.68 9.26 1.96
C VAL A 162 14.44 9.78 2.65
#